data_AF-A0A2L2YK47-F1
#
_entry.id   AF-A0A2L2YK47-F1
#
_cell.length_a   1.000
_cell.length_b   1.000
_cell.length_c   1.000
_cell.angle_alpha   90.00
_cell.angle_beta   90.00
_cell.angle_gamma   90.00
#
_symmetry.space_group_name_H-M   'P 1'
#
loop_
_entity.id
_entity.type
_entity.pdbx_description
1 polymer ?
#
loop_
_entity_poly.entity_id
_entity_poly.type
_entity_poly.pdbx_seq_one_letter_code
_entity_poly.pdbx_strand_id
1 'polypeptide(L)'
;VNLACVVQSLLKTPNWRPRFKCYHWSISLVGVLLCLSVMFISSWYYALASMALALLIYKYIEFRGAEKEWGDGIRGLALSAARYSLLRLEDGPPHSKNWRPQLLVLCKLNNELVPKHRKIIAFASQLKAGKGLTLVSSVLEGEFTKRSSEAQAAKQSLRKIMVEQKIKGFAEIVVSRNVSDGLSHLVQTTGLGGLKHNTVIMAWPFSWRNNPDSVRSFIDSVRNIASSKSALLIPKGIDHFPDNADKVSGHIDVWWIVHDGGLLMLLTFLMKQHSVWKKCKLRIFTIAQLDDNSIQMKKDLGTFLYHLRIQAEVEVVEMVDTDINAYTYERTLMMEQRSQMLKHLKQRRGTLTVVQSMKDSVNQPSSKPSKVQFIEMPEQDPEDLVDESEDSPSKGGDKSPPKEKGSPPALAPSISVDACDDPAPVENDVKTEEKNDSKTLLSKPDESNVKRMHTAVKLNEVILSKSQDAQLVVFNLPGPPKLRVGEENYMEFIEVLTEGLEKVIMVRGGGREVITIYS
;
A
#
# COMPACT_ATOMS: atom_id res chain seq x y z
N VAL A 1 -37.04 -9.35 18.58
CA VAL A 1 -37.06 -7.99 17.95
C VAL A 1 -35.95 -7.12 18.49
N ASN A 2 -36.04 -6.64 19.75
CA ASN A 2 -35.05 -5.73 20.37
C ASN A 2 -33.57 -6.08 20.08
N LEU A 3 -33.18 -7.34 20.28
CA LEU A 3 -31.81 -7.83 20.01
C LEU A 3 -31.38 -7.64 18.55
N ALA A 4 -32.27 -7.88 17.58
CA ALA A 4 -31.96 -7.73 16.16
C ALA A 4 -31.68 -6.25 15.81
N CYS A 5 -32.48 -5.32 16.34
CA CYS A 5 -32.29 -3.88 16.13
C CYS A 5 -30.96 -3.38 16.71
N VAL A 6 -30.60 -3.84 17.93
CA VAL A 6 -29.29 -3.55 18.55
C VAL A 6 -28.15 -4.06 17.67
N VAL A 7 -28.19 -5.35 17.29
CA VAL A 7 -27.13 -6.00 16.52
C VAL A 7 -26.97 -5.36 15.13
N GLN A 8 -28.06 -5.04 14.43
CA GLN A 8 -28.01 -4.41 13.11
C GLN A 8 -27.47 -2.97 13.16
N SER A 9 -27.81 -2.20 14.21
CA SER A 9 -27.23 -0.88 14.45
C SER A 9 -25.73 -0.94 14.77
N LEU A 10 -25.31 -1.81 15.69
CA LEU A 10 -23.91 -1.91 16.12
C LEU A 10 -23.00 -2.49 15.02
N LEU A 11 -23.47 -3.51 14.29
CA LEU A 11 -22.71 -4.12 13.19
C LEU A 11 -22.73 -3.30 11.89
N LYS A 12 -23.50 -2.21 11.83
CA LYS A 12 -23.74 -1.37 10.64
C LYS A 12 -24.16 -2.22 9.44
N THR A 13 -25.25 -2.99 9.59
CA THR A 13 -25.78 -3.82 8.51
C THR A 13 -26.15 -2.96 7.28
N PRO A 14 -25.71 -3.29 6.04
CA PRO A 14 -25.78 -2.37 4.89
C PRO A 14 -27.16 -1.76 4.60
N ASN A 15 -28.22 -2.57 4.78
CA ASN A 15 -29.61 -2.19 4.52
C ASN A 15 -30.34 -1.60 5.76
N TRP A 16 -29.68 -1.48 6.91
CA TRP A 16 -30.29 -1.01 8.16
C TRP A 16 -30.11 0.51 8.31
N ARG A 17 -31.18 1.27 8.04
CA ARG A 17 -31.21 2.73 8.11
C ARG A 17 -32.48 3.23 8.82
N PRO A 18 -32.58 3.11 10.16
CA PRO A 18 -33.75 3.55 10.90
C PRO A 18 -33.94 5.07 10.77
N ARG A 19 -35.09 5.50 10.23
CA ARG A 19 -35.44 6.91 10.02
C ARG A 19 -36.26 7.53 11.17
N PHE A 20 -36.60 6.75 12.19
CA PHE A 20 -37.44 7.19 13.30
C PHE A 20 -36.63 8.04 14.29
N LYS A 21 -37.11 9.26 14.60
CA LYS A 21 -36.37 10.24 15.39
C LYS A 21 -36.00 9.76 16.80
N CYS A 22 -36.91 9.08 17.49
CA CYS A 22 -36.70 8.61 18.86
C CYS A 22 -36.04 7.21 18.92
N TYR A 23 -35.48 6.71 17.81
CA TYR A 23 -34.73 5.46 17.81
C TYR A 23 -33.29 5.69 18.25
N HIS A 24 -32.88 5.01 19.33
CA HIS A 24 -31.47 4.85 19.68
C HIS A 24 -31.18 3.39 20.07
N TRP A 25 -30.00 2.89 19.73
CA TRP A 25 -29.64 1.48 19.96
C TRP A 25 -29.63 1.10 21.45
N SER A 26 -29.31 2.05 22.35
CA SER A 26 -29.33 1.81 23.80
C SER A 26 -30.74 1.53 24.33
N ILE A 27 -31.77 2.18 23.78
CA ILE A 27 -33.18 1.96 24.17
C ILE A 27 -33.59 0.52 23.84
N SER A 28 -33.21 0.05 22.64
CA SER A 28 -33.42 -1.36 22.26
C SER A 28 -32.61 -2.32 23.15
N LEU A 29 -31.39 -1.96 23.59
CA LEU A 29 -30.59 -2.79 24.49
C LEU A 29 -31.20 -2.90 25.89
N VAL A 30 -31.69 -1.79 26.46
CA VAL A 30 -32.46 -1.82 27.72
C VAL A 30 -33.68 -2.73 27.58
N GLY A 31 -34.37 -2.65 26.45
CA GLY A 31 -35.47 -3.56 26.11
C GLY A 31 -35.07 -5.03 25.94
N VAL A 32 -33.81 -5.35 25.60
CA VAL A 32 -33.32 -6.75 25.62
C VAL A 32 -33.12 -7.21 27.06
N LEU A 33 -32.42 -6.41 27.86
CA LEU A 33 -32.09 -6.74 29.24
C LEU A 33 -33.35 -6.97 30.08
N LEU A 34 -34.32 -6.04 30.01
CA LEU A 34 -35.58 -6.14 30.75
C LEU A 34 -36.38 -7.40 30.37
N CYS A 35 -36.51 -7.71 29.08
CA CYS A 35 -37.17 -8.94 28.64
C CYS A 35 -36.46 -10.22 29.12
N LEU A 36 -35.13 -10.25 29.09
CA LEU A 36 -34.36 -11.39 29.61
C LEU A 36 -34.53 -11.54 31.13
N SER A 37 -34.43 -10.44 31.89
CA SER A 37 -34.62 -10.46 33.35
C SER A 37 -36.00 -11.02 33.73
N VAL A 38 -37.08 -10.53 33.13
CA VAL A 38 -38.44 -11.04 33.42
C VAL A 38 -38.58 -12.52 33.04
N MET A 39 -38.01 -12.95 31.91
CA MET A 39 -38.06 -14.34 31.46
C MET A 39 -37.34 -15.30 32.43
N PHE A 40 -36.17 -14.92 32.95
CA PHE A 40 -35.42 -15.73 33.92
C PHE A 40 -36.01 -15.70 35.34
N ILE A 41 -36.61 -14.58 35.76
CA ILE A 41 -37.30 -14.47 37.06
C ILE A 41 -38.55 -15.36 37.10
N SER A 42 -39.27 -15.50 35.98
CA SER A 42 -40.49 -16.33 35.90
C SER A 42 -40.19 -17.83 36.00
N SER A 43 -39.33 -18.36 35.12
CA SER A 43 -38.88 -19.77 35.18
C SER A 43 -37.61 -19.97 34.37
N TRP A 44 -36.47 -20.04 35.05
CA TRP A 44 -35.15 -20.14 34.44
C TRP A 44 -34.96 -21.38 33.55
N TYR A 45 -35.57 -22.51 33.88
CA TYR A 45 -35.41 -23.76 33.11
C TYR A 45 -36.24 -23.78 31.83
N TYR A 46 -37.51 -23.32 31.87
CA TYR A 46 -38.29 -23.11 30.65
C TYR A 46 -37.69 -22.00 29.76
N ALA A 47 -37.17 -20.93 30.37
CA ALA A 47 -36.45 -19.86 29.66
C ALA A 47 -35.26 -20.40 28.85
N LEU A 48 -34.40 -21.22 29.46
CA LEU A 48 -33.28 -21.87 28.77
C LEU A 48 -33.74 -22.80 27.64
N ALA A 49 -34.77 -23.62 27.87
CA ALA A 49 -35.32 -24.51 26.85
C ALA A 49 -35.88 -23.74 25.64
N SER A 50 -36.63 -22.65 25.88
CA SER A 50 -37.16 -21.78 24.83
C SER A 50 -36.05 -21.05 24.06
N MET A 51 -35.01 -20.56 24.75
CA MET A 51 -33.84 -19.96 24.10
C MET A 51 -33.10 -20.96 23.22
N ALA A 52 -32.88 -22.19 23.70
CA ALA A 52 -32.23 -23.24 22.94
C ALA A 52 -33.02 -23.60 21.67
N LEU A 53 -34.34 -23.78 21.79
CA LEU A 53 -35.22 -24.04 20.65
C LEU A 53 -35.19 -22.89 19.63
N ALA A 54 -35.24 -21.64 20.09
CA ALA A 54 -35.16 -20.47 19.21
C ALA A 54 -33.80 -20.38 18.47
N LEU A 55 -32.69 -20.71 19.14
CA LEU A 55 -31.36 -20.76 18.53
C LEU A 55 -31.25 -21.89 17.49
N LEU A 56 -31.84 -23.06 17.77
CA LEU A 56 -31.89 -24.18 16.81
C LEU A 56 -32.70 -23.82 15.56
N ILE A 57 -33.88 -23.20 15.73
CA ILE A 57 -34.71 -22.73 14.61
C ILE A 57 -33.96 -21.66 13.81
N TYR A 58 -33.32 -20.69 14.47
CA TYR A 58 -32.52 -19.65 13.82
C TYR A 58 -31.39 -20.28 12.97
N LYS A 59 -30.62 -21.21 13.55
CA LYS A 59 -29.51 -21.89 12.85
C LYS A 59 -29.99 -22.79 11.72
N TYR A 60 -31.15 -23.44 11.86
CA TYR A 60 -31.77 -24.21 10.79
C TYR A 60 -32.18 -23.33 9.59
N ILE A 61 -32.80 -22.17 9.85
CA ILE A 61 -33.15 -21.20 8.81
C ILE A 61 -31.88 -20.65 8.13
N GLU A 62 -30.84 -20.32 8.89
CA GLU A 62 -29.55 -19.86 8.38
C GLU A 62 -28.91 -20.92 7.45
N PHE A 63 -28.91 -22.19 7.85
CA PHE A 63 -28.39 -23.31 7.07
C PHE A 63 -29.20 -23.57 5.79
N ARG A 64 -30.54 -23.64 5.87
CA ARG A 64 -31.41 -23.83 4.69
C ARG A 64 -31.36 -22.65 3.73
N GLY A 65 -31.19 -21.42 4.24
CA GLY A 65 -30.96 -20.24 3.42
C GLY A 65 -29.64 -20.32 2.64
N ALA A 66 -28.55 -20.69 3.32
CA ALA A 66 -27.25 -20.91 2.71
C ALA A 66 -27.25 -22.06 1.68
N GLU A 67 -27.90 -23.18 1.98
CA GLU A 67 -28.07 -24.32 1.07
C GLU A 67 -28.82 -23.93 -0.21
N LYS A 68 -29.87 -23.09 -0.08
CA LYS A 68 -30.63 -22.58 -1.23
C LYS A 68 -29.87 -21.54 -2.06
N GLU A 69 -29.09 -20.66 -1.44
CA GLU A 69 -28.33 -19.61 -2.15
C GLU A 69 -27.06 -20.15 -2.83
N TRP A 70 -26.42 -21.17 -2.24
CA TRP A 70 -25.08 -21.64 -2.67
C TRP A 70 -24.98 -23.13 -3.02
N GLY A 71 -26.06 -23.91 -2.89
CA GLY A 71 -26.11 -25.35 -3.21
C GLY A 71 -25.48 -26.28 -2.17
N ASP A 72 -24.81 -25.74 -1.15
CA ASP A 72 -24.18 -26.47 -0.04
C ASP A 72 -24.38 -25.63 1.23
N GLY A 73 -25.03 -26.18 2.26
CA GLY A 73 -25.34 -25.44 3.48
C GLY A 73 -24.11 -25.00 4.28
N ILE A 74 -23.08 -25.84 4.41
CA ILE A 74 -21.90 -25.49 5.23
C ILE A 74 -21.02 -24.48 4.48
N ARG A 75 -20.78 -24.71 3.19
CA ARG A 75 -20.00 -23.76 2.37
C ARG A 75 -20.75 -22.46 2.14
N GLY A 76 -22.07 -22.52 1.95
CA GLY A 76 -22.93 -21.35 1.79
C GLY A 76 -22.90 -20.42 3.02
N LEU A 77 -22.90 -20.97 4.24
CA LEU A 77 -22.76 -20.16 5.46
C LEU A 77 -21.44 -19.39 5.48
N ALA A 78 -20.33 -20.04 5.10
CA ALA A 78 -19.02 -19.40 5.01
C ALA A 78 -18.97 -18.32 3.91
N LEU A 79 -19.57 -18.58 2.74
CA LEU A 79 -19.65 -17.63 1.62
C LEU A 79 -20.51 -16.42 1.97
N SER A 80 -21.67 -16.61 2.61
CA SER A 80 -22.52 -15.51 3.08
C SER A 80 -21.82 -14.65 4.14
N ALA A 81 -21.11 -15.26 5.09
CA ALA A 81 -20.31 -14.53 6.08
C ALA A 81 -19.16 -13.74 5.45
N ALA A 82 -18.47 -14.31 4.45
CA ALA A 82 -17.41 -13.63 3.70
C ALA A 82 -17.96 -12.44 2.89
N ARG A 83 -19.05 -12.64 2.14
CA ARG A 83 -19.73 -11.59 1.36
C ARG A 83 -20.17 -10.42 2.26
N TYR A 84 -20.81 -10.71 3.38
CA TYR A 84 -21.22 -9.69 4.35
C TYR A 84 -20.03 -8.89 4.89
N SER A 85 -18.93 -9.58 5.21
CA SER A 85 -17.71 -8.96 5.73
C SER A 85 -17.02 -8.07 4.69
N LEU A 86 -17.03 -8.45 3.41
CA LEU A 86 -16.44 -7.69 2.31
C LEU A 86 -17.24 -6.43 1.97
N LEU A 87 -18.58 -6.53 1.88
CA LEU A 87 -19.44 -5.36 1.64
C LEU A 87 -19.26 -4.31 2.76
N ARG A 88 -19.23 -4.76 4.02
CA ARG A 88 -18.98 -3.86 5.16
C ARG A 88 -17.57 -3.24 5.18
N LEU A 89 -16.59 -3.85 4.50
CA LEU A 89 -15.24 -3.30 4.38
C LEU A 89 -15.14 -2.22 3.28
N GLU A 90 -16.12 -2.18 2.36
CA GLU A 90 -16.28 -1.14 1.35
C GLU A 90 -17.00 0.10 1.92
N ASP A 91 -17.91 -0.10 2.88
CA ASP A 91 -18.62 0.96 3.62
C ASP A 91 -17.72 1.72 4.63
N GLY A 92 -16.77 2.52 4.13
CA GLY A 92 -16.06 3.52 4.93
C GLY A 92 -14.78 4.09 4.30
N PRO A 93 -14.28 5.24 4.77
CA PRO A 93 -12.97 5.72 4.37
C PRO A 93 -11.90 4.74 4.88
N PRO A 94 -10.94 4.29 4.03
CA PRO A 94 -9.90 3.36 4.46
C PRO A 94 -9.08 4.00 5.59
N HIS A 95 -9.00 3.30 6.73
CA HIS A 95 -8.42 3.78 7.98
C HIS A 95 -6.97 4.26 7.79
N SER A 96 -6.77 5.57 7.61
CA SER A 96 -5.52 6.11 7.10
C SER A 96 -4.41 6.29 8.13
N LYS A 97 -4.66 6.03 9.42
CA LYS A 97 -3.70 6.34 10.52
C LYS A 97 -2.73 5.20 10.85
N ASN A 98 -3.12 3.95 10.62
CA ASN A 98 -2.33 2.76 10.97
C ASN A 98 -2.14 1.86 9.76
N TRP A 99 -1.17 2.19 8.91
CA TRP A 99 -0.77 1.34 7.80
C TRP A 99 -0.20 0.00 8.31
N ARG A 100 -0.55 -1.09 7.61
CA ARG A 100 -0.02 -2.44 7.80
C ARG A 100 0.17 -3.09 6.43
N PRO A 101 1.25 -3.84 6.20
CA PRO A 101 1.51 -4.45 4.90
C PRO A 101 0.49 -5.55 4.59
N GLN A 102 -0.14 -5.50 3.42
CA GLN A 102 -0.98 -6.54 2.82
C GLN A 102 -0.29 -6.94 1.52
N LEU A 103 0.21 -8.18 1.46
CA LEU A 103 1.23 -8.57 0.49
C LEU A 103 0.63 -9.12 -0.80
N LEU A 104 1.17 -8.69 -1.94
CA LEU A 104 1.17 -9.41 -3.21
C LEU A 104 2.60 -9.87 -3.50
N VAL A 105 2.87 -11.16 -3.44
CA VAL A 105 4.19 -11.76 -3.71
C VAL A 105 4.21 -12.23 -5.16
N LEU A 106 5.01 -11.59 -5.99
CA LEU A 106 5.20 -11.91 -7.40
C LEU A 106 6.34 -12.92 -7.54
N CYS A 107 6.00 -14.17 -7.84
CA CYS A 107 6.92 -15.27 -8.03
C CYS A 107 7.14 -15.53 -9.53
N LYS A 108 8.39 -15.70 -9.97
CA LYS A 108 8.70 -16.25 -11.31
C LYS A 108 8.75 -17.78 -11.22
N LEU A 109 8.00 -18.46 -12.08
CA LEU A 109 8.04 -19.93 -12.21
C LEU A 109 9.16 -20.35 -13.16
N ASN A 110 9.67 -21.57 -13.00
CA ASN A 110 10.53 -22.26 -13.94
C ASN A 110 9.68 -23.06 -14.97
N ASN A 111 10.35 -23.75 -15.89
CA ASN A 111 9.69 -24.57 -16.92
C ASN A 111 8.90 -25.76 -16.32
N GLU A 112 9.21 -26.16 -15.09
CA GLU A 112 8.56 -27.25 -14.34
C GLU A 112 7.33 -26.75 -13.54
N LEU A 113 6.93 -25.48 -13.71
CA LEU A 113 5.82 -24.84 -12.99
C LEU A 113 6.04 -24.73 -11.46
N VAL A 114 7.31 -24.62 -11.05
CA VAL A 114 7.76 -24.42 -9.65
C VAL A 114 8.39 -23.03 -9.49
N PRO A 115 8.20 -22.31 -8.36
CA PRO A 115 8.87 -21.03 -8.12
C PRO A 115 10.39 -21.14 -8.16
N LYS A 116 11.03 -20.32 -9.01
CA LYS A 116 12.50 -20.28 -9.14
C LYS A 116 13.19 -19.99 -7.80
N HIS A 117 12.62 -19.07 -7.01
CA HIS A 117 13.14 -18.65 -5.71
C HIS A 117 12.13 -18.96 -4.60
N ARG A 118 12.12 -20.20 -4.09
CA ARG A 118 11.18 -20.63 -3.02
C ARG A 118 11.27 -19.75 -1.76
N LYS A 119 12.47 -19.21 -1.46
CA LYS A 119 12.73 -18.35 -0.30
C LYS A 119 12.00 -17.01 -0.30
N ILE A 120 11.50 -16.51 -1.43
CA ILE A 120 10.63 -15.30 -1.43
C ILE A 120 9.31 -15.55 -0.68
N ILE A 121 8.82 -16.78 -0.72
CA ILE A 121 7.62 -17.23 0.02
C ILE A 121 7.98 -17.38 1.51
N ALA A 122 9.15 -17.97 1.84
CA ALA A 122 9.63 -18.01 3.22
C ALA A 122 9.74 -16.59 3.83
N PHE A 123 10.40 -15.66 3.14
CA PHE A 123 10.52 -14.25 3.52
C PHE A 123 9.16 -13.56 3.75
N ALA A 124 8.20 -13.73 2.84
CA ALA A 124 6.84 -13.18 3.01
C ALA A 124 6.11 -13.77 4.23
N SER A 125 6.36 -15.04 4.55
CA SER A 125 5.86 -15.69 5.78
C SER A 125 6.46 -15.05 7.04
N GLN A 126 7.78 -14.84 7.05
CA GLN A 126 8.52 -14.23 8.16
C GLN A 126 8.06 -12.78 8.43
N LEU A 127 7.88 -11.98 7.38
CA LEU A 127 7.43 -10.59 7.48
C LEU A 127 6.00 -10.45 8.05
N LYS A 128 5.13 -11.44 7.81
CA LYS A 128 3.71 -11.39 8.20
C LYS A 128 3.37 -12.21 9.44
N ALA A 129 4.22 -13.15 9.85
CA ALA A 129 3.98 -14.10 10.94
C ALA A 129 2.58 -14.75 10.90
N GLY A 130 2.07 -15.03 9.69
CA GLY A 130 0.73 -15.60 9.46
C GLY A 130 -0.46 -14.68 9.72
N LYS A 131 -0.27 -13.35 9.85
CA LYS A 131 -1.32 -12.35 10.12
C LYS A 131 -1.63 -11.46 8.91
N GLY A 132 -2.91 -11.21 8.66
CA GLY A 132 -3.40 -10.35 7.57
C GLY A 132 -3.36 -11.01 6.19
N LEU A 133 -3.54 -10.22 5.13
CA LEU A 133 -3.64 -10.71 3.76
C LEU A 133 -2.26 -10.95 3.13
N THR A 134 -2.09 -12.12 2.53
CA THR A 134 -0.98 -12.48 1.66
C THR A 134 -1.54 -13.17 0.41
N LEU A 135 -1.18 -12.64 -0.75
CA LEU A 135 -1.53 -13.13 -2.08
C LEU A 135 -0.21 -13.54 -2.74
N VAL A 136 -0.13 -14.75 -3.28
CA VAL A 136 1.07 -15.24 -4.01
C VAL A 136 0.66 -15.48 -5.44
N SER A 137 1.30 -14.77 -6.36
CA SER A 137 0.87 -14.75 -7.76
C SER A 137 2.03 -14.97 -8.72
N SER A 138 1.72 -15.56 -9.87
CA SER A 138 2.64 -15.69 -10.98
C SER A 138 1.94 -15.48 -12.32
N VAL A 139 2.72 -15.10 -13.32
CA VAL A 139 2.30 -15.02 -14.72
C VAL A 139 2.91 -16.19 -15.47
N LEU A 140 2.09 -16.93 -16.22
CA LEU A 140 2.54 -17.88 -17.23
C LEU A 140 2.44 -17.23 -18.60
N GLU A 141 3.52 -17.29 -19.36
CA GLU A 141 3.58 -16.74 -20.72
C GLU A 141 2.84 -17.64 -21.72
N GLY A 142 2.00 -17.06 -22.58
CA GLY A 142 1.31 -17.76 -23.65
C GLY A 142 -0.21 -17.53 -23.68
N GLU A 143 -0.94 -18.53 -24.17
CA GLU A 143 -2.37 -18.43 -24.45
C GLU A 143 -3.21 -19.30 -23.50
N PHE A 144 -4.20 -18.70 -22.85
CA PHE A 144 -5.00 -19.36 -21.81
C PHE A 144 -5.75 -20.61 -22.30
N THR A 145 -6.24 -20.60 -23.55
CA THR A 145 -6.95 -21.76 -24.14
C THR A 145 -6.07 -23.01 -24.19
N LYS A 146 -4.75 -22.84 -24.39
CA LYS A 146 -3.76 -23.93 -24.49
C LYS A 146 -3.18 -24.30 -23.12
N ARG A 147 -2.85 -23.30 -22.28
CA ARG A 147 -2.16 -23.51 -20.99
C ARG A 147 -3.09 -23.51 -19.75
N SER A 148 -4.39 -23.72 -19.92
CA SER A 148 -5.36 -23.71 -18.81
C SER A 148 -5.10 -24.81 -17.77
N SER A 149 -4.76 -26.02 -18.22
CA SER A 149 -4.38 -27.15 -17.36
C SER A 149 -3.08 -26.88 -16.59
N GLU A 150 -2.06 -26.39 -17.29
CA GLU A 150 -0.78 -25.97 -16.70
C GLU A 150 -0.96 -24.86 -15.66
N ALA A 151 -1.85 -23.89 -15.90
CA ALA A 151 -2.16 -22.83 -14.94
C ALA A 151 -2.78 -23.39 -13.65
N GLN A 152 -3.64 -24.41 -13.74
CA GLN A 152 -4.17 -25.10 -12.56
C GLN A 152 -3.09 -25.92 -11.85
N ALA A 153 -2.22 -26.62 -12.57
CA ALA A 153 -1.10 -27.36 -11.99
C ALA A 153 -0.11 -26.43 -11.25
N ALA A 154 0.26 -25.30 -11.88
CA ALA A 154 1.07 -24.25 -11.27
C ALA A 154 0.41 -23.65 -10.01
N LYS A 155 -0.91 -23.43 -10.04
CA LYS A 155 -1.69 -22.95 -8.89
C LYS A 155 -1.70 -23.96 -7.73
N GLN A 156 -1.74 -25.26 -8.02
CA GLN A 156 -1.61 -26.32 -7.01
C GLN A 156 -0.18 -26.41 -6.46
N SER A 157 0.84 -26.32 -7.31
CA SER A 157 2.26 -26.26 -6.95
C SER A 157 2.54 -25.10 -5.99
N LEU A 158 2.08 -23.88 -6.31
CA LEU A 158 2.15 -22.72 -5.42
C LEU A 158 1.47 -22.97 -4.06
N ARG A 159 0.24 -23.50 -4.07
CA ARG A 159 -0.49 -23.79 -2.82
C ARG A 159 0.27 -24.78 -1.92
N LYS A 160 0.88 -25.82 -2.49
CA LYS A 160 1.70 -26.77 -1.74
C LYS A 160 2.86 -26.05 -1.03
N ILE A 161 3.61 -25.22 -1.76
CA ILE A 161 4.77 -24.49 -1.21
C ILE A 161 4.34 -23.43 -0.18
N MET A 162 3.17 -22.79 -0.36
CA MET A 162 2.61 -21.88 0.65
C MET A 162 2.28 -22.59 1.96
N VAL A 163 1.73 -23.81 1.89
CA VAL A 163 1.46 -24.65 3.07
C VAL A 163 2.76 -25.10 3.74
N GLU A 164 3.74 -25.56 2.97
CA GLU A 164 5.10 -25.89 3.47
C GLU A 164 5.73 -24.71 4.22
N GLN A 165 5.64 -23.50 3.67
CA GLN A 165 6.17 -22.27 4.24
C GLN A 165 5.22 -21.57 5.23
N LYS A 166 4.15 -22.26 5.67
CA LYS A 166 3.19 -21.81 6.71
C LYS A 166 2.46 -20.49 6.37
N ILE A 167 2.36 -20.10 5.11
CA ILE A 167 1.58 -18.93 4.68
C ILE A 167 0.09 -19.25 4.71
N LYS A 168 -0.66 -18.42 5.44
CA LYS A 168 -2.11 -18.29 5.30
C LYS A 168 -2.39 -17.22 4.24
N GLY A 169 -2.90 -17.62 3.08
CA GLY A 169 -3.07 -16.73 1.94
C GLY A 169 -3.69 -17.42 0.73
N PHE A 170 -3.78 -16.69 -0.37
CA PHE A 170 -4.35 -17.18 -1.63
C PHE A 170 -3.29 -17.24 -2.73
N ALA A 171 -3.36 -18.28 -3.57
CA ALA A 171 -2.49 -18.44 -4.73
C ALA A 171 -3.26 -18.15 -6.01
N GLU A 172 -2.72 -17.31 -6.91
CA GLU A 172 -3.34 -17.00 -8.20
C GLU A 172 -2.35 -17.07 -9.37
N ILE A 173 -2.82 -17.58 -10.51
CA ILE A 173 -2.02 -17.70 -11.75
C ILE A 173 -2.77 -16.98 -12.87
N VAL A 174 -2.08 -16.08 -13.56
CA VAL A 174 -2.57 -15.41 -14.77
C VAL A 174 -1.80 -15.95 -15.97
N VAL A 175 -2.51 -16.33 -17.04
CA VAL A 175 -1.87 -16.64 -18.33
C VAL A 175 -1.97 -15.40 -19.22
N SER A 176 -0.84 -14.93 -19.75
CA SER A 176 -0.75 -13.72 -20.57
C SER A 176 0.25 -13.92 -21.70
N ARG A 177 -0.02 -13.34 -22.88
CA ARG A 177 0.93 -13.36 -24.02
C ARG A 177 2.22 -12.58 -23.73
N ASN A 178 2.15 -11.60 -22.84
CA ASN A 178 3.28 -10.79 -22.40
C ASN A 178 3.33 -10.80 -20.87
N VAL A 179 4.52 -11.06 -20.31
CA VAL A 179 4.74 -11.11 -18.86
C VAL A 179 4.51 -9.75 -18.21
N SER A 180 4.98 -8.65 -18.83
CA SER A 180 4.82 -7.29 -18.30
C SER A 180 3.36 -6.89 -18.14
N ASP A 181 2.52 -7.20 -19.14
CA ASP A 181 1.08 -6.92 -19.09
C ASP A 181 0.39 -7.80 -18.05
N GLY A 182 0.78 -9.08 -17.94
CA GLY A 182 0.28 -9.98 -16.90
C GLY A 182 0.60 -9.49 -15.48
N LEU A 183 1.81 -8.97 -15.26
CA LEU A 183 2.23 -8.38 -13.98
C LEU A 183 1.47 -7.06 -13.71
N SER A 184 1.26 -6.23 -14.74
CA SER A 184 0.46 -5.01 -14.65
C SER A 184 -0.99 -5.30 -14.26
N HIS A 185 -1.61 -6.32 -14.88
CA HIS A 185 -2.96 -6.78 -14.51
C HIS A 185 -2.99 -7.28 -13.06
N LEU A 186 -2.05 -8.12 -12.64
CA LEU A 186 -1.98 -8.60 -11.25
C LEU A 186 -1.91 -7.43 -10.25
N VAL A 187 -1.07 -6.43 -10.48
CA VAL A 187 -0.92 -5.26 -9.60
C VAL A 187 -2.18 -4.37 -9.55
N GLN A 188 -3.05 -4.44 -10.56
CA GLN A 188 -4.27 -3.64 -10.64
C GLN A 188 -5.52 -4.36 -10.14
N THR A 189 -5.66 -5.67 -10.39
CA THR A 189 -6.90 -6.42 -10.19
C THR A 189 -6.87 -7.41 -9.02
N THR A 190 -5.73 -7.63 -8.38
CA THR A 190 -5.58 -8.68 -7.35
C THR A 190 -6.15 -8.25 -5.98
N GLY A 191 -7.35 -8.75 -5.69
CA GLY A 191 -8.09 -8.51 -4.45
C GLY A 191 -9.60 -8.60 -4.69
N LEU A 192 -10.40 -8.30 -3.67
CA LEU A 192 -11.86 -8.19 -3.79
C LEU A 192 -12.40 -7.10 -2.87
N GLY A 193 -12.99 -6.05 -3.46
CA GLY A 193 -13.50 -4.89 -2.73
C GLY A 193 -12.42 -4.23 -1.86
N GLY A 194 -12.72 -4.06 -0.57
CA GLY A 194 -11.75 -3.54 0.41
C GLY A 194 -10.61 -4.51 0.76
N LEU A 195 -10.71 -5.81 0.44
CA LEU A 195 -9.68 -6.82 0.73
C LEU A 195 -8.69 -6.93 -0.44
N LYS A 196 -7.72 -6.01 -0.47
CA LYS A 196 -6.70 -5.90 -1.52
C LYS A 196 -5.30 -5.73 -0.94
N HIS A 197 -4.28 -5.95 -1.77
CA HIS A 197 -2.90 -5.67 -1.40
C HIS A 197 -2.62 -4.16 -1.28
N ASN A 198 -1.56 -3.81 -0.57
CA ASN A 198 -0.97 -2.47 -0.55
C ASN A 198 0.57 -2.50 -0.62
N THR A 199 1.17 -3.68 -0.64
CA THR A 199 2.61 -3.92 -0.69
C THR A 199 2.87 -5.03 -1.70
N VAL A 200 3.73 -4.78 -2.69
CA VAL A 200 4.13 -5.78 -3.68
C VAL A 200 5.56 -6.23 -3.37
N ILE A 201 5.81 -7.53 -3.37
CA ILE A 201 7.13 -8.13 -3.22
C ILE A 201 7.51 -8.77 -4.56
N MET A 202 8.68 -8.44 -5.10
CA MET A 202 9.19 -9.04 -6.33
C MET A 202 10.69 -9.35 -6.21
N ALA A 203 11.16 -10.44 -6.81
CA ALA A 203 12.57 -10.81 -6.78
C ALA A 203 13.44 -9.88 -7.62
N TRP A 204 14.71 -9.69 -7.22
CA TRP A 204 15.73 -9.08 -8.08
C TRP A 204 15.98 -9.94 -9.34
N PRO A 205 16.07 -9.36 -10.55
CA PRO A 205 16.27 -10.13 -11.77
C PRO A 205 17.76 -10.48 -11.97
N PHE A 206 18.30 -11.45 -11.22
CA PHE A 206 19.74 -11.78 -11.21
C PHE A 206 20.42 -11.95 -12.59
N SER A 207 19.70 -12.39 -13.63
CA SER A 207 20.24 -12.61 -14.97
C SER A 207 19.99 -11.43 -15.94
N TRP A 208 19.74 -10.22 -15.41
CA TRP A 208 19.30 -9.07 -16.20
C TRP A 208 20.31 -8.61 -17.26
N ARG A 209 21.62 -8.66 -16.96
CA ARG A 209 22.68 -8.32 -17.93
C ARG A 209 22.69 -9.21 -19.19
N ASN A 210 22.15 -10.44 -19.08
CA ASN A 210 22.08 -11.40 -20.20
C ASN A 210 20.68 -11.42 -20.86
N ASN A 211 19.72 -10.65 -20.35
CA ASN A 211 18.33 -10.67 -20.80
C ASN A 211 17.69 -9.27 -20.69
N PRO A 212 17.74 -8.46 -21.76
CA PRO A 212 17.24 -7.08 -21.75
C PRO A 212 15.71 -7.01 -21.56
N ASP A 213 14.96 -8.02 -22.00
CA ASP A 213 13.51 -8.05 -21.77
C ASP A 213 13.16 -8.28 -20.30
N SER A 214 14.04 -8.95 -19.54
CA SER A 214 13.93 -9.03 -18.08
C SER A 214 14.18 -7.69 -17.39
N VAL A 215 15.02 -6.80 -17.96
CA VAL A 215 15.20 -5.42 -17.46
C VAL A 215 13.92 -4.62 -17.67
N ARG A 216 13.42 -4.60 -18.92
CA ARG A 216 12.18 -3.90 -19.29
C ARG A 216 11.00 -4.34 -18.44
N SER A 217 10.79 -5.66 -18.33
CA SER A 217 9.71 -6.25 -17.52
C SER A 217 9.80 -5.88 -16.04
N PHE A 218 11.03 -5.82 -15.50
CA PHE A 218 11.27 -5.41 -14.12
C PHE A 218 10.96 -3.92 -13.91
N ILE A 219 11.52 -3.03 -14.74
CA ILE A 219 11.35 -1.58 -14.58
C ILE A 219 9.90 -1.15 -14.85
N ASP A 220 9.24 -1.70 -15.87
CA ASP A 220 7.82 -1.44 -16.11
C ASP A 220 6.96 -1.96 -14.95
N SER A 221 7.32 -3.09 -14.30
CA SER A 221 6.67 -3.52 -13.06
C SER A 221 6.88 -2.51 -11.91
N VAL A 222 8.11 -2.01 -11.70
CA VAL A 222 8.40 -0.97 -10.69
C VAL A 222 7.55 0.29 -10.94
N ARG A 223 7.45 0.75 -12.20
CA ARG A 223 6.62 1.90 -12.61
C ARG A 223 5.12 1.64 -12.38
N ASN A 224 4.62 0.47 -12.73
CA ASN A 224 3.22 0.07 -12.52
C ASN A 224 2.87 0.01 -11.02
N ILE A 225 3.76 -0.54 -10.19
CA ILE A 225 3.56 -0.63 -8.74
C ILE A 225 3.55 0.78 -8.11
N ALA A 226 4.50 1.64 -8.46
CA ALA A 226 4.51 3.05 -8.04
C ALA A 226 3.23 3.79 -8.46
N SER A 227 2.75 3.53 -9.69
CA SER A 227 1.51 4.15 -10.22
C SER A 227 0.25 3.67 -9.49
N SER A 228 0.21 2.41 -9.05
CA SER A 228 -0.87 1.88 -8.18
C SER A 228 -0.86 2.48 -6.77
N LYS A 229 0.21 3.19 -6.38
CA LYS A 229 0.45 3.73 -5.03
C LYS A 229 0.47 2.65 -3.96
N SER A 230 1.10 1.53 -4.30
CA SER A 230 1.45 0.43 -3.39
C SER A 230 2.93 0.54 -3.00
N ALA A 231 3.27 0.12 -1.79
CA ALA A 231 4.67 -0.07 -1.38
C ALA A 231 5.31 -1.20 -2.20
N LEU A 232 6.63 -1.16 -2.36
CA LEU A 232 7.43 -2.14 -3.09
C LEU A 232 8.58 -2.65 -2.23
N LEU A 233 8.73 -3.98 -2.17
CA LEU A 233 9.83 -4.67 -1.50
C LEU A 233 10.58 -5.54 -2.52
N ILE A 234 11.88 -5.36 -2.62
CA ILE A 234 12.74 -6.13 -3.52
C ILE A 234 13.87 -6.77 -2.71
N PRO A 235 13.73 -8.04 -2.31
CA PRO A 235 14.84 -8.79 -1.73
C PRO A 235 15.85 -9.17 -2.83
N LYS A 236 17.08 -8.67 -2.70
CA LYS A 236 18.25 -9.09 -3.48
C LYS A 236 19.08 -10.06 -2.63
N GLY A 237 19.64 -11.08 -3.28
CA GLY A 237 20.29 -12.20 -2.60
C GLY A 237 19.31 -13.19 -1.94
N ILE A 238 18.06 -13.28 -2.42
CA ILE A 238 16.98 -14.08 -1.79
C ILE A 238 17.35 -15.55 -1.53
N ASP A 239 18.25 -16.13 -2.30
CA ASP A 239 18.68 -17.53 -2.12
C ASP A 239 19.57 -17.72 -0.86
N HIS A 240 20.20 -16.64 -0.36
CA HIS A 240 20.93 -16.60 0.91
C HIS A 240 20.05 -16.32 2.13
N PHE A 241 18.77 -15.97 1.96
CA PHE A 241 17.89 -15.67 3.10
C PHE A 241 17.64 -16.94 3.95
N PRO A 242 17.43 -16.80 5.28
CA PRO A 242 17.11 -17.93 6.15
C PRO A 242 15.75 -18.54 5.81
N ASP A 243 15.63 -19.85 5.95
CA ASP A 243 14.35 -20.56 5.94
C ASP A 243 13.64 -20.44 7.30
N ASN A 244 12.37 -20.83 7.35
CA ASN A 244 11.54 -20.70 8.56
C ASN A 244 11.96 -21.56 9.75
N ALA A 245 12.87 -22.51 9.56
CA ALA A 245 13.46 -23.33 10.62
C ALA A 245 14.69 -22.66 11.27
N ASP A 246 15.35 -21.76 10.56
CA ASP A 246 16.63 -21.19 10.95
C ASP A 246 16.48 -20.16 12.07
N LYS A 247 17.58 -19.88 12.77
CA LYS A 247 17.64 -18.83 13.79
C LYS A 247 18.89 -18.01 13.56
N VAL A 248 18.69 -16.75 13.19
CA VAL A 248 19.76 -15.81 12.87
C VAL A 248 20.04 -14.92 14.08
N SER A 249 21.30 -14.58 14.29
CA SER A 249 21.77 -13.64 15.30
C SER A 249 22.84 -12.74 14.70
N GLY A 250 22.83 -11.46 15.08
CA GLY A 250 23.67 -10.42 14.48
C GLY A 250 22.88 -9.11 14.39
N HIS A 251 23.22 -8.28 13.42
CA HIS A 251 22.58 -6.98 13.23
C HIS A 251 21.66 -6.97 11.99
N ILE A 252 20.50 -6.33 12.12
CA ILE A 252 19.68 -5.83 11.02
C ILE A 252 19.97 -4.34 10.92
N ASP A 253 20.42 -3.90 9.75
CA ASP A 253 20.85 -2.52 9.53
C ASP A 253 19.86 -1.80 8.62
N VAL A 254 19.33 -0.68 9.09
CA VAL A 254 18.37 0.15 8.36
C VAL A 254 19.06 1.43 7.93
N TRP A 255 19.27 1.60 6.63
CA TRP A 255 19.77 2.85 6.04
C TRP A 255 18.58 3.70 5.59
N TRP A 256 18.18 4.62 6.46
CA TRP A 256 17.15 5.62 6.16
C TRP A 256 17.77 6.74 5.31
N ILE A 257 17.78 6.51 4.01
CA ILE A 257 18.23 7.47 2.99
C ILE A 257 17.06 8.39 2.64
N VAL A 258 16.91 9.50 3.37
CA VAL A 258 15.95 10.60 3.13
C VAL A 258 14.46 10.25 3.29
N HIS A 259 13.95 9.25 2.57
CA HIS A 259 12.52 8.92 2.44
C HIS A 259 12.07 7.73 3.29
N ASP A 260 10.75 7.53 3.39
CA ASP A 260 10.10 6.30 3.84
C ASP A 260 10.56 5.72 5.21
N GLY A 261 11.19 6.54 6.07
CA GLY A 261 11.75 6.14 7.37
C GLY A 261 10.78 5.32 8.24
N GLY A 262 9.53 5.75 8.34
CA GLY A 262 8.52 5.01 9.11
C GLY A 262 8.19 3.63 8.51
N LEU A 263 8.22 3.47 7.18
CA LEU A 263 7.98 2.19 6.52
C LEU A 263 9.16 1.23 6.74
N LEU A 264 10.39 1.70 6.54
CA LEU A 264 11.62 0.94 6.84
C LEU A 264 11.62 0.42 8.29
N MET A 265 11.31 1.31 9.24
CA MET A 265 11.24 1.00 10.66
C MET A 265 10.14 0.00 11.00
N LEU A 266 8.96 0.12 10.37
CA LEU A 266 7.86 -0.82 10.60
C LEU A 266 8.18 -2.20 10.05
N LEU A 267 8.79 -2.29 8.86
CA LEU A 267 9.14 -3.56 8.23
C LEU A 267 10.17 -4.33 9.05
N THR A 268 11.25 -3.68 9.49
CA THR A 268 12.28 -4.34 10.32
C THR A 268 11.78 -4.68 11.72
N PHE A 269 10.94 -3.83 12.32
CA PHE A 269 10.25 -4.15 13.56
C PHE A 269 9.36 -5.40 13.42
N LEU A 270 8.54 -5.49 12.37
CA LEU A 270 7.69 -6.65 12.10
C LEU A 270 8.51 -7.93 11.85
N MET A 271 9.60 -7.84 11.06
CA MET A 271 10.51 -8.98 10.85
C MET A 271 11.12 -9.49 12.16
N LYS A 272 11.57 -8.58 13.04
CA LYS A 272 12.15 -8.93 14.36
C LYS A 272 11.17 -9.64 15.31
N GLN A 273 9.85 -9.53 15.09
CA GLN A 273 8.87 -10.34 15.84
C GLN A 273 8.94 -11.83 15.49
N HIS A 274 9.43 -12.20 14.31
CA HIS A 274 9.50 -13.59 13.86
C HIS A 274 10.64 -14.37 14.55
N SER A 275 10.43 -15.67 14.79
CA SER A 275 11.38 -16.51 15.53
C SER A 275 12.79 -16.59 14.92
N VAL A 276 12.88 -16.42 13.59
CA VAL A 276 14.13 -16.39 12.83
C VAL A 276 14.99 -15.18 13.20
N TRP A 277 14.38 -14.00 13.30
CA TRP A 277 15.07 -12.71 13.45
C TRP A 277 15.03 -12.14 14.88
N LYS A 278 14.31 -12.80 15.80
CA LYS A 278 14.10 -12.35 17.19
C LYS A 278 15.39 -12.07 17.98
N LYS A 279 16.50 -12.73 17.65
CA LYS A 279 17.81 -12.53 18.29
C LYS A 279 18.64 -11.40 17.66
N CYS A 280 18.17 -10.79 16.57
CA CYS A 280 18.91 -9.72 15.90
C CYS A 280 18.76 -8.38 16.63
N LYS A 281 19.86 -7.63 16.73
CA LYS A 281 19.87 -6.21 17.12
C LYS A 281 19.51 -5.36 15.91
N LEU A 282 18.89 -4.20 16.15
CA LEU A 282 18.51 -3.26 15.08
C LEU A 282 19.44 -2.05 15.15
N ARG A 283 20.09 -1.70 14.05
CA ARG A 283 20.87 -0.46 13.90
C ARG A 283 20.20 0.41 12.84
N ILE A 284 20.16 1.71 13.06
CA ILE A 284 19.53 2.68 12.16
C ILE A 284 20.56 3.73 11.81
N PHE A 285 20.95 3.73 10.54
CA PHE A 285 21.83 4.71 9.93
C PHE A 285 20.97 5.74 9.22
N THR A 286 21.15 7.02 9.59
CA THR A 286 20.53 8.16 8.91
C THR A 286 21.61 8.98 8.24
N ILE A 287 21.34 9.47 7.03
CA ILE A 287 22.28 10.33 6.31
C ILE A 287 21.91 11.79 6.56
N ALA A 288 22.86 12.56 7.07
CA ALA A 288 22.76 14.00 7.27
C ALA A 288 23.61 14.74 6.23
N GLN A 289 23.14 15.91 5.80
CA GLN A 289 23.91 16.82 4.96
C GLN A 289 24.85 17.67 5.85
N LEU A 290 25.90 18.27 5.30
CA LEU A 290 26.84 19.10 6.08
C LEU A 290 26.18 20.32 6.76
N ASP A 291 25.06 20.79 6.20
CA ASP A 291 24.27 21.90 6.74
C ASP A 291 23.25 21.45 7.83
N ASP A 292 23.06 20.14 8.03
CA ASP A 292 22.15 19.58 9.03
C ASP A 292 22.83 19.45 10.41
N ASN A 293 22.09 19.72 11.48
CA ASN A 293 22.56 19.44 12.85
C ASN A 293 22.45 17.94 13.17
N SER A 294 23.51 17.19 12.87
CA SER A 294 23.60 15.74 13.08
C SER A 294 23.39 15.31 14.54
N ILE A 295 23.87 16.10 15.51
CA ILE A 295 23.73 15.83 16.95
C ILE A 295 22.24 15.91 17.36
N GLN A 296 21.55 16.96 16.92
CA GLN A 296 20.12 17.15 17.18
C GLN A 296 19.29 16.06 16.48
N MET A 297 19.61 15.74 15.22
CA MET A 297 18.95 14.66 14.47
C MET A 297 19.08 13.30 15.18
N LYS A 298 20.26 12.98 15.71
CA LYS A 298 20.52 11.76 16.50
C LYS A 298 19.66 11.72 17.77
N LYS A 299 19.56 12.84 18.48
CA LYS A 299 18.76 12.98 19.71
C LYS A 299 17.27 12.82 19.43
N ASP A 300 16.75 13.52 18.43
CA ASP A 300 15.32 13.49 18.07
C ASP A 300 14.89 12.09 17.60
N LEU A 301 15.72 11.41 16.81
CA LEU A 301 15.45 10.03 16.40
C LEU A 301 15.53 9.05 17.59
N GLY A 302 16.47 9.23 18.52
CA GLY A 302 16.53 8.46 19.76
C GLY A 302 15.26 8.63 20.61
N THR A 303 14.79 9.85 20.78
CA THR A 303 13.54 10.17 21.49
C THR A 303 12.32 9.57 20.78
N PHE A 304 12.24 9.69 19.45
CA PHE A 304 11.17 9.10 18.65
C PHE A 304 11.07 7.58 18.82
N LEU A 305 12.21 6.87 18.76
CA LEU A 305 12.26 5.41 18.95
C LEU A 305 11.91 4.99 20.38
N TYR A 306 12.28 5.79 21.38
CA TYR A 306 11.91 5.59 22.78
C TYR A 306 10.39 5.62 22.97
N HIS A 307 9.69 6.63 22.45
CA HIS A 307 8.22 6.70 22.50
C HIS A 307 7.55 5.52 21.77
N LEU A 308 8.14 5.05 20.68
CA LEU A 308 7.68 3.87 19.94
C LEU A 308 8.08 2.53 20.59
N ARG A 309 8.88 2.54 21.65
CA ARG A 309 9.45 1.36 22.33
C ARG A 309 10.25 0.44 21.39
N ILE A 310 10.86 1.01 20.35
CA ILE A 310 11.71 0.26 19.41
C ILE A 310 13.15 0.31 19.90
N GLN A 311 13.64 -0.80 20.43
CA GLN A 311 15.05 -0.92 20.84
C GLN A 311 15.95 -1.06 19.61
N ALA A 312 16.60 0.04 19.24
CA ALA A 312 17.58 0.14 18.17
C ALA A 312 18.72 1.10 18.53
N GLU A 313 19.90 0.84 17.98
CA GLU A 313 21.06 1.74 18.02
C GLU A 313 20.93 2.76 16.88
N VAL A 314 21.14 4.05 17.14
CA VAL A 314 21.02 5.12 16.14
C VAL A 314 22.38 5.72 15.83
N GLU A 315 22.70 5.83 14.54
CA GLU A 315 23.88 6.50 14.04
C GLU A 315 23.52 7.48 12.92
N VAL A 316 24.16 8.66 12.95
CA VAL A 316 24.04 9.67 11.90
C VAL A 316 25.35 9.66 11.13
N VAL A 317 25.26 9.63 9.81
CA VAL A 317 26.38 9.57 8.88
C VAL A 317 26.33 10.82 8.04
N GLU A 318 27.33 11.68 8.20
CA GLU A 318 27.44 12.93 7.42
C GLU A 318 28.00 12.63 6.03
N MET A 319 27.38 13.18 5.00
CA MET A 319 27.81 13.06 3.60
C MET A 319 27.67 14.39 2.86
N VAL A 320 28.44 14.55 1.77
CA VAL A 320 28.38 15.72 0.91
C VAL A 320 27.20 15.59 -0.07
N ASP A 321 26.49 16.70 -0.35
CA ASP A 321 25.29 16.74 -1.21
C ASP A 321 25.45 16.08 -2.58
N THR A 322 26.65 16.16 -3.17
CA THR A 322 26.99 15.48 -4.44
C THR A 322 26.72 13.98 -4.41
N ASP A 323 26.81 13.39 -3.22
CA ASP A 323 26.83 11.96 -2.95
C ASP A 323 25.44 11.43 -2.53
N ILE A 324 24.40 12.29 -2.51
CA ILE A 324 23.00 11.92 -2.19
C ILE A 324 22.01 12.32 -3.31
N ASN A 325 22.46 13.01 -4.35
CA ASN A 325 21.64 13.63 -5.41
C ASN A 325 20.49 12.78 -5.99
N ALA A 326 20.67 11.46 -6.11
CA ALA A 326 19.64 10.55 -6.62
C ALA A 326 18.38 10.46 -5.72
N TYR A 327 18.50 10.77 -4.43
CA TYR A 327 17.42 10.70 -3.43
C TYR A 327 16.87 12.09 -3.06
N THR A 328 17.69 13.14 -3.10
CA THR A 328 17.29 14.51 -2.78
C THR A 328 16.46 15.18 -3.88
N TYR A 329 16.65 14.86 -5.16
CA TYR A 329 15.81 15.44 -6.22
C TYR A 329 14.33 15.04 -6.10
N GLU A 330 14.03 13.75 -5.83
CA GLU A 330 12.65 13.31 -5.53
C GLU A 330 12.13 13.93 -4.22
N ARG A 331 13.01 14.27 -3.26
CA ARG A 331 12.62 14.88 -1.97
C ARG A 331 11.94 16.22 -2.16
N THR A 332 12.56 17.13 -2.91
CA THR A 332 12.03 18.48 -3.13
C THR A 332 10.65 18.41 -3.78
N LEU A 333 10.51 17.61 -4.85
CA LEU A 333 9.25 17.44 -5.58
C LEU A 333 8.14 16.81 -4.72
N MET A 334 8.45 15.73 -3.99
CA MET A 334 7.47 15.01 -3.16
C MET A 334 7.09 15.79 -1.90
N MET A 335 8.02 16.54 -1.30
CA MET A 335 7.71 17.46 -0.20
C MET A 335 6.78 18.59 -0.65
N GLU A 336 6.99 19.14 -1.85
CA GLU A 336 6.10 20.15 -2.41
C GLU A 336 4.70 19.58 -2.67
N GLN A 337 4.58 18.43 -3.34
CA GLN A 337 3.29 17.76 -3.57
C GLN A 337 2.58 17.38 -2.25
N ARG A 338 3.31 16.87 -1.26
CA ARG A 338 2.76 16.53 0.07
C ARG A 338 2.34 17.78 0.83
N SER A 339 3.08 18.88 0.72
CA SER A 339 2.72 20.19 1.29
C SER A 339 1.46 20.76 0.64
N GLN A 340 1.33 20.68 -0.69
CA GLN A 340 0.11 21.04 -1.42
C GLN A 340 -1.08 20.17 -1.00
N MET A 341 -0.93 18.85 -0.90
CA MET A 341 -1.98 17.94 -0.44
C MET A 341 -2.40 18.21 1.02
N LEU A 342 -1.43 18.49 1.91
CA LEU A 342 -1.71 18.89 3.31
C LEU A 342 -2.40 20.26 3.38
N LYS A 343 -2.04 21.22 2.51
CA LYS A 343 -2.76 22.50 2.36
C LYS A 343 -4.20 22.29 1.91
N HIS A 344 -4.46 21.44 0.91
CA HIS A 344 -5.82 21.10 0.49
C HIS A 344 -6.64 20.40 1.59
N LEU A 345 -6.02 19.50 2.37
CA LEU A 345 -6.68 18.87 3.52
C LEU A 345 -6.96 19.89 4.65
N LYS A 346 -6.03 20.83 4.91
CA LYS A 346 -6.26 21.95 5.83
C LYS A 346 -7.35 22.90 5.33
N GLN A 347 -7.41 23.21 4.03
CA GLN A 347 -8.48 24.03 3.44
C GLN A 347 -9.85 23.36 3.57
N ARG A 348 -9.96 22.06 3.27
CA ARG A 348 -11.21 21.29 3.50
C ARG A 348 -11.64 21.26 4.97
N ARG A 349 -10.68 21.27 5.90
CA ARG A 349 -10.98 21.39 7.34
C ARG A 349 -11.39 22.83 7.71
N GLY A 350 -10.76 23.82 7.08
CA GLY A 350 -11.08 25.25 7.22
C GLY A 350 -12.45 25.65 6.67
N THR A 351 -13.01 24.92 5.69
CA THR A 351 -14.37 25.16 5.18
C THR A 351 -15.46 24.84 6.22
N LEU A 352 -15.15 24.01 7.22
CA LEU A 352 -16.04 23.70 8.34
C LEU A 352 -15.92 24.69 9.52
N THR A 353 -14.94 25.61 9.50
CA THR A 353 -14.69 26.58 10.59
C THR A 353 -14.92 28.04 10.17
N VAL A 354 -15.59 28.29 9.04
CA VAL A 354 -15.95 29.65 8.58
C VAL A 354 -16.97 30.32 9.51
N VAL A 355 -17.68 29.56 10.35
CA VAL A 355 -18.60 30.09 11.38
C VAL A 355 -17.87 30.65 12.61
N GLN A 356 -16.59 30.30 12.82
CA GLN A 356 -15.86 30.55 14.08
C GLN A 356 -14.66 31.51 13.93
N SER A 357 -14.71 32.48 13.01
CA SER A 357 -13.60 33.43 12.80
C SER A 357 -14.09 34.87 12.58
N MET A 358 -14.70 35.44 13.62
CA MET A 358 -14.96 36.88 13.78
C MET A 358 -14.46 37.44 15.12
N LYS A 359 -13.60 36.70 15.83
CA LYS A 359 -12.79 37.20 16.94
C LYS A 359 -11.33 36.82 16.69
N ASP A 360 -10.44 37.61 17.28
CA ASP A 360 -8.98 37.42 17.32
C ASP A 360 -8.22 37.73 16.02
N SER A 361 -8.61 38.84 15.38
CA SER A 361 -7.63 39.71 14.72
C SER A 361 -6.88 40.50 15.79
N VAL A 362 -5.59 40.20 16.04
CA VAL A 362 -4.53 41.13 16.51
C VAL A 362 -3.19 40.38 16.65
N ASN A 363 -2.08 41.05 16.30
CA ASN A 363 -0.66 40.66 16.45
C ASN A 363 -0.04 39.58 15.53
N GLN A 364 0.72 40.05 14.54
CA GLN A 364 1.97 39.45 14.04
C GLN A 364 3.17 40.13 14.75
N PRO A 365 4.34 39.46 14.89
CA PRO A 365 5.38 39.59 13.85
C PRO A 365 6.16 38.29 13.53
N SER A 366 7.09 38.45 12.60
CA SER A 366 7.86 37.45 11.84
C SER A 366 8.87 36.58 12.60
N SER A 367 9.01 35.31 12.18
CA SER A 367 10.30 34.70 11.77
C SER A 367 10.09 33.32 11.14
N LYS A 368 10.93 32.93 10.18
CA LYS A 368 10.95 31.56 9.62
C LYS A 368 12.02 30.73 10.34
N PRO A 369 11.70 29.49 10.75
CA PRO A 369 12.68 28.42 10.75
C PRO A 369 12.23 27.25 9.88
N SER A 370 13.20 26.62 9.21
CA SER A 370 13.10 25.27 8.68
C SER A 370 12.72 24.30 9.81
N LYS A 371 11.67 23.49 9.62
CA LYS A 371 11.32 22.41 10.54
C LYS A 371 11.21 21.09 9.79
N VAL A 372 12.01 20.11 10.22
CA VAL A 372 11.59 18.71 10.18
C VAL A 372 10.41 18.58 11.15
N GLN A 373 9.18 18.68 10.64
CA GLN A 373 7.98 18.56 11.46
C GLN A 373 7.70 17.09 11.78
N PHE A 374 8.19 16.63 12.93
CA PHE A 374 7.50 15.57 13.66
C PHE A 374 6.14 16.11 14.12
N ILE A 375 5.08 15.30 13.95
CA ILE A 375 3.72 15.68 14.35
C ILE A 375 3.53 15.26 15.80
N GLU A 376 3.81 16.17 16.73
CA GLU A 376 3.18 16.14 18.04
C GLU A 376 1.72 16.55 17.92
N MET A 377 0.84 15.84 18.64
CA MET A 377 -0.50 16.31 18.95
C MET A 377 -0.53 16.67 20.43
N PRO A 378 -1.19 17.77 20.82
CA PRO A 378 -1.42 18.06 22.23
C PRO A 378 -2.37 17.01 22.83
N GLU A 379 -2.09 16.60 24.07
CA GLU A 379 -3.06 15.92 24.92
C GLU A 379 -4.21 16.88 25.25
N GLN A 380 -5.44 16.34 25.33
CA GLN A 380 -6.58 17.04 25.92
C GLN A 380 -7.31 16.06 26.83
N ASP A 381 -7.32 16.38 28.12
CA ASP A 381 -8.17 15.73 29.10
C ASP A 381 -9.66 16.06 28.86
N PRO A 382 -10.59 15.21 29.34
CA PRO A 382 -12.00 15.34 29.01
C PRO A 382 -12.82 15.95 30.17
N GLU A 383 -13.26 17.21 30.05
CA GLU A 383 -14.33 17.71 30.92
C GLU A 383 -15.20 18.79 30.25
N ASP A 384 -16.49 18.71 30.57
CA ASP A 384 -17.58 19.69 30.46
C ASP A 384 -17.92 20.38 29.14
N LEU A 385 -19.00 19.87 28.51
CA LEU A 385 -20.04 20.72 27.89
C LEU A 385 -21.43 20.21 28.30
N VAL A 386 -22.05 20.92 29.24
CA VAL A 386 -23.51 20.94 29.44
C VAL A 386 -24.09 21.92 28.43
N ASP A 387 -25.13 21.52 27.70
CA ASP A 387 -25.80 22.38 26.72
C ASP A 387 -27.31 22.45 27.05
N GLU A 388 -27.72 23.57 27.63
CA GLU A 388 -29.12 23.97 27.74
C GLU A 388 -29.42 25.01 26.67
N SER A 389 -30.40 24.75 25.80
CA SER A 389 -31.28 25.82 25.31
C SER A 389 -32.61 25.26 24.81
N GLU A 390 -33.69 25.97 25.14
CA GLU A 390 -35.07 25.57 24.90
C GLU A 390 -35.58 25.95 23.49
N ASP A 391 -36.80 25.50 23.20
CA ASP A 391 -37.43 25.42 21.88
C ASP A 391 -38.47 26.55 21.63
N SER A 392 -39.03 26.59 20.41
CA SER A 392 -40.38 27.13 20.07
C SER A 392 -40.50 28.59 19.50
N PRO A 393 -41.60 28.99 18.79
CA PRO A 393 -41.73 28.75 17.32
C PRO A 393 -42.55 29.79 16.48
N SER A 394 -42.74 29.47 15.17
CA SER A 394 -43.88 29.86 14.27
C SER A 394 -43.86 31.29 13.66
N LYS A 395 -44.41 31.65 12.47
CA LYS A 395 -45.34 31.09 11.42
C LYS A 395 -44.89 31.60 10.02
N GLY A 396 -45.39 31.25 8.81
CA GLY A 396 -46.39 30.27 8.34
C GLY A 396 -47.44 30.87 7.34
N GLY A 397 -47.42 30.53 6.03
CA GLY A 397 -48.39 31.06 5.03
C GLY A 397 -48.21 30.74 3.52
N ASP A 398 -48.72 29.58 3.07
CA ASP A 398 -49.63 29.33 1.92
C ASP A 398 -49.53 30.05 0.52
N LYS A 399 -49.37 29.27 -0.58
CA LYS A 399 -50.25 29.17 -1.80
C LYS A 399 -49.62 28.50 -3.05
N SER A 400 -50.48 27.97 -3.94
CA SER A 400 -50.17 27.07 -5.09
C SER A 400 -50.42 27.70 -6.49
N PRO A 401 -50.57 26.95 -7.63
CA PRO A 401 -49.68 27.03 -8.81
C PRO A 401 -50.33 27.60 -10.10
N PRO A 402 -49.69 27.49 -11.29
CA PRO A 402 -50.34 26.74 -12.37
C PRO A 402 -49.42 25.91 -13.32
N LYS A 403 -50.07 25.17 -14.24
CA LYS A 403 -49.51 24.40 -15.38
C LYS A 403 -49.20 25.35 -16.58
N GLU A 404 -48.71 25.00 -17.79
CA GLU A 404 -48.82 23.77 -18.62
C GLU A 404 -47.91 23.84 -19.90
N LYS A 405 -47.65 22.67 -20.56
CA LYS A 405 -47.31 22.44 -22.00
C LYS A 405 -46.01 22.97 -22.67
N GLY A 406 -45.40 22.11 -23.52
CA GLY A 406 -44.46 22.49 -24.59
C GLY A 406 -43.43 21.42 -24.97
N SER A 407 -43.57 20.78 -26.15
CA SER A 407 -42.68 19.72 -26.68
C SER A 407 -41.55 20.29 -27.59
N PRO A 408 -40.52 19.51 -28.00
CA PRO A 408 -39.21 20.03 -28.43
C PRO A 408 -39.07 20.22 -29.96
N PRO A 409 -37.91 20.73 -30.41
CA PRO A 409 -37.32 20.26 -31.66
C PRO A 409 -35.84 19.81 -31.50
N ALA A 410 -35.42 18.91 -32.39
CA ALA A 410 -34.02 18.63 -32.69
C ALA A 410 -33.62 19.33 -34.00
N LEU A 411 -32.33 19.58 -34.21
CA LEU A 411 -31.59 19.27 -35.46
C LEU A 411 -30.11 19.67 -35.32
N ALA A 412 -29.24 19.02 -36.10
CA ALA A 412 -27.85 19.42 -36.32
C ALA A 412 -27.74 20.45 -37.46
N PRO A 413 -26.54 21.02 -37.70
CA PRO A 413 -26.08 21.09 -39.08
C PRO A 413 -24.60 20.67 -39.28
N SER A 414 -24.24 20.43 -40.54
CA SER A 414 -22.91 20.12 -41.05
C SER A 414 -22.71 20.78 -42.43
N ILE A 415 -21.47 20.79 -42.97
CA ILE A 415 -21.09 21.15 -44.38
C ILE A 415 -21.07 22.69 -44.64
N SER A 416 -19.91 23.38 -44.59
CA SER A 416 -18.90 23.72 -45.67
C SER A 416 -19.41 24.73 -46.74
N VAL A 417 -18.64 25.51 -47.51
CA VAL A 417 -17.22 25.52 -47.98
C VAL A 417 -16.79 26.99 -48.35
N ASP A 418 -15.49 27.23 -48.61
CA ASP A 418 -14.88 28.05 -49.70
C ASP A 418 -13.33 28.10 -49.47
N ALA A 419 -12.45 27.59 -50.35
CA ALA A 419 -11.95 28.12 -51.65
C ALA A 419 -11.09 29.41 -51.50
N CYS A 420 -9.88 29.62 -52.07
CA CYS A 420 -8.97 28.92 -53.01
C CYS A 420 -7.52 29.51 -52.79
N ASP A 421 -6.38 29.18 -53.44
CA ASP A 421 -6.00 28.33 -54.59
C ASP A 421 -4.49 27.92 -54.53
N ASP A 422 -3.96 27.21 -55.55
CA ASP A 422 -2.56 26.70 -55.75
C ASP A 422 -1.68 27.63 -56.68
N PRO A 423 -0.40 27.35 -57.12
CA PRO A 423 0.34 26.07 -57.20
C PRO A 423 1.89 26.02 -56.93
N ALA A 424 2.41 24.79 -56.74
CA ALA A 424 3.62 24.09 -57.30
C ALA A 424 4.92 24.85 -57.75
N PRO A 425 6.15 24.23 -57.78
CA PRO A 425 6.39 22.79 -58.06
C PRO A 425 7.49 22.06 -57.25
N VAL A 426 7.67 20.78 -57.62
CA VAL A 426 8.62 19.79 -57.09
C VAL A 426 9.90 19.76 -57.92
N GLU A 427 11.06 19.62 -57.29
CA GLU A 427 12.24 19.00 -57.91
C GLU A 427 12.75 17.82 -57.05
N ASN A 428 12.98 16.68 -57.72
CA ASN A 428 13.70 15.55 -57.17
C ASN A 428 15.18 15.70 -57.55
N ASP A 429 16.09 15.38 -56.63
CA ASP A 429 17.45 15.00 -57.04
C ASP A 429 17.96 13.86 -56.15
N VAL A 430 18.25 12.72 -56.78
CA VAL A 430 18.75 11.51 -56.12
C VAL A 430 20.24 11.41 -56.42
N LYS A 431 21.08 11.45 -55.37
CA LYS A 431 22.47 11.01 -55.46
C LYS A 431 22.78 9.98 -54.39
N THR A 432 22.93 8.75 -54.84
CA THR A 432 23.45 7.62 -54.09
C THR A 432 24.96 7.78 -53.92
N GLU A 433 25.46 7.79 -52.69
CA GLU A 433 26.84 7.36 -52.38
C GLU A 433 26.81 6.41 -51.18
N GLU A 434 27.04 5.13 -51.42
CA GLU A 434 27.46 4.21 -50.36
C GLU A 434 28.92 4.55 -49.98
N LYS A 435 29.16 4.83 -48.70
CA LYS A 435 30.49 4.64 -48.11
C LYS A 435 30.38 3.91 -46.78
N ASN A 436 30.97 2.72 -46.76
CA ASN A 436 31.40 2.06 -45.53
C ASN A 436 32.23 3.05 -44.70
N ASP A 437 31.88 3.20 -43.42
CA ASP A 437 32.90 3.54 -42.43
C ASP A 437 32.56 2.84 -41.10
N SER A 438 33.10 1.63 -40.97
CA SER A 438 33.11 0.86 -39.73
C SER A 438 34.00 1.58 -38.72
N LYS A 439 33.43 2.55 -38.00
CA LYS A 439 34.07 3.22 -36.85
C LYS A 439 33.23 3.08 -35.60
N THR A 440 33.83 2.44 -34.61
CA THR A 440 33.31 2.19 -33.27
C THR A 440 32.94 3.50 -32.57
N LEU A 441 31.66 3.87 -32.58
CA LEU A 441 31.14 4.97 -31.77
C LEU A 441 31.07 4.53 -30.30
N LEU A 442 32.19 4.61 -29.59
CA LEU A 442 32.15 4.82 -28.14
C LEU A 442 31.49 6.20 -27.92
N SER A 443 30.18 6.19 -27.67
CA SER A 443 29.47 7.35 -27.17
C SER A 443 30.16 7.83 -25.89
N LYS A 444 30.48 9.13 -25.82
CA LYS A 444 31.01 9.71 -24.58
C LYS A 444 30.04 9.41 -23.44
N PRO A 445 30.51 8.92 -22.27
CA PRO A 445 29.61 8.63 -21.16
C PRO A 445 28.89 9.91 -20.72
N ASP A 446 27.58 9.83 -20.57
CA ASP A 446 26.73 10.93 -20.12
C ASP A 446 27.22 11.42 -18.74
N GLU A 447 27.61 12.69 -18.66
CA GLU A 447 28.18 13.30 -17.45
C GLU A 447 27.22 13.19 -16.25
N SER A 448 25.91 13.23 -16.51
CA SER A 448 24.88 13.06 -15.47
C SER A 448 24.85 11.62 -14.94
N ASN A 449 25.09 10.62 -15.81
CA ASN A 449 25.18 9.21 -15.45
C ASN A 449 26.45 8.93 -14.65
N VAL A 450 27.60 9.46 -15.07
CA VAL A 450 28.88 9.33 -14.36
C VAL A 450 28.77 9.88 -12.93
N LYS A 451 28.16 11.06 -12.75
CA LYS A 451 27.91 11.64 -11.42
C LYS A 451 27.03 10.72 -10.55
N ARG A 452 25.94 10.18 -11.11
CA ARG A 452 25.09 9.21 -10.40
C ARG A 452 25.82 7.92 -10.04
N MET A 453 26.70 7.42 -10.91
CA MET A 453 27.46 6.20 -10.61
C MET A 453 28.47 6.44 -9.46
N HIS A 454 29.17 7.57 -9.49
CA HIS A 454 30.07 7.99 -8.41
C HIS A 454 29.34 8.18 -7.06
N THR A 455 28.10 8.72 -7.07
CA THR A 455 27.19 8.73 -5.92
C THR A 455 26.95 7.32 -5.37
N ALA A 456 26.64 6.33 -6.24
CA ALA A 456 26.38 4.96 -5.83
C ALA A 456 27.62 4.27 -5.22
N VAL A 457 28.80 4.46 -5.83
CA VAL A 457 30.07 3.88 -5.34
C VAL A 457 30.37 4.38 -3.92
N LYS A 458 30.41 5.71 -3.70
CA LYS A 458 30.68 6.29 -2.38
C LYS A 458 29.66 5.85 -1.33
N LEU A 459 28.37 5.84 -1.69
CA LEU A 459 27.32 5.40 -0.78
C LEU A 459 27.49 3.92 -0.41
N ASN A 460 27.87 3.06 -1.37
CA ASN A 460 28.16 1.65 -1.09
C ASN A 460 29.41 1.47 -0.23
N GLU A 461 30.51 2.20 -0.49
CA GLU A 461 31.72 2.17 0.35
C GLU A 461 31.38 2.45 1.82
N VAL A 462 30.56 3.47 2.08
CA VAL A 462 30.14 3.82 3.43
C VAL A 462 29.18 2.77 4.03
N ILE A 463 28.27 2.20 3.24
CA ILE A 463 27.40 1.10 3.69
C ILE A 463 28.23 -0.13 4.06
N LEU A 464 29.12 -0.59 3.17
CA LEU A 464 30.02 -1.72 3.41
C LEU A 464 30.85 -1.52 4.67
N SER A 465 31.43 -0.33 4.86
CA SER A 465 32.28 -0.03 6.03
C SER A 465 31.61 -0.24 7.40
N LYS A 466 30.27 -0.24 7.46
CA LYS A 466 29.49 -0.42 8.71
C LYS A 466 28.60 -1.66 8.73
N SER A 467 28.18 -2.14 7.56
CA SER A 467 27.14 -3.16 7.36
C SER A 467 27.62 -4.44 6.66
N GLN A 468 28.92 -4.63 6.41
CA GLN A 468 29.45 -5.85 5.79
C GLN A 468 29.05 -7.13 6.55
N ASP A 469 29.16 -7.15 7.88
CA ASP A 469 28.78 -8.29 8.74
C ASP A 469 27.28 -8.32 9.11
N ALA A 470 26.45 -7.45 8.52
CA ALA A 470 25.03 -7.39 8.82
C ALA A 470 24.30 -8.62 8.28
N GLN A 471 23.39 -9.15 9.08
CA GLN A 471 22.56 -10.30 8.67
C GLN A 471 21.45 -9.89 7.70
N LEU A 472 21.16 -8.59 7.62
CA LEU A 472 20.21 -8.01 6.70
C LEU A 472 20.45 -6.51 6.59
N VAL A 473 20.59 -5.99 5.37
CA VAL A 473 20.63 -4.54 5.10
C VAL A 473 19.31 -4.13 4.45
N VAL A 474 18.67 -3.10 4.98
CA VAL A 474 17.38 -2.58 4.49
C VAL A 474 17.52 -1.10 4.16
N PHE A 475 17.20 -0.70 2.94
CA PHE A 475 17.36 0.69 2.50
C PHE A 475 16.37 1.09 1.41
N ASN A 476 16.34 2.38 1.06
CA ASN A 476 15.39 2.93 0.10
C ASN A 476 15.76 2.68 -1.37
N LEU A 477 14.80 2.15 -2.15
CA LEU A 477 14.91 2.00 -3.59
C LEU A 477 14.73 3.38 -4.27
N PRO A 478 15.72 3.88 -5.05
CA PRO A 478 15.64 5.16 -5.74
C PRO A 478 14.56 5.18 -6.84
N GLY A 479 14.20 6.37 -7.31
CA GLY A 479 13.30 6.59 -8.46
C GLY A 479 13.72 5.85 -9.74
N PRO A 480 12.86 5.01 -10.36
CA PRO A 480 13.09 4.55 -11.73
C PRO A 480 13.04 5.76 -12.68
N PRO A 481 13.82 5.76 -13.78
CA PRO A 481 13.76 6.85 -14.75
C PRO A 481 12.37 6.96 -15.37
N LYS A 482 11.87 8.20 -15.48
CA LYS A 482 10.57 8.52 -16.10
C LYS A 482 10.54 8.20 -17.60
N LEU A 483 11.68 8.38 -18.28
CA LEU A 483 11.88 8.02 -19.68
C LEU A 483 12.40 6.58 -19.78
N ARG A 484 12.18 5.94 -20.93
CA ARG A 484 12.75 4.62 -21.24
C ARG A 484 14.25 4.65 -21.60
N VAL A 485 14.79 5.84 -21.86
CA VAL A 485 16.23 6.05 -22.07
C VAL A 485 16.95 5.98 -20.71
N GLY A 486 18.03 5.19 -20.62
CA GLY A 486 18.81 5.04 -19.39
C GLY A 486 18.28 4.02 -18.39
N GLU A 487 17.46 3.06 -18.84
CA GLU A 487 16.98 1.95 -17.99
C GLU A 487 18.12 1.05 -17.48
N GLU A 488 19.11 0.75 -18.33
CA GLU A 488 20.30 -0.02 -17.97
C GLU A 488 21.14 0.71 -16.91
N ASN A 489 21.30 2.04 -17.05
CA ASN A 489 22.00 2.88 -16.08
C ASN A 489 21.37 2.83 -14.67
N TYR A 490 20.04 2.71 -14.60
CA TYR A 490 19.32 2.55 -13.33
C TYR A 490 19.55 1.17 -12.71
N MET A 491 19.66 0.11 -13.53
CA MET A 491 20.00 -1.23 -13.05
C MET A 491 21.46 -1.29 -12.57
N GLU A 492 22.43 -0.75 -13.32
CA GLU A 492 23.82 -0.67 -12.87
C GLU A 492 23.97 0.18 -11.61
N PHE A 493 23.26 1.31 -11.48
CA PHE A 493 23.27 2.13 -10.25
C PHE A 493 22.87 1.31 -9.03
N ILE A 494 21.81 0.50 -9.12
CA ILE A 494 21.36 -0.36 -8.01
C ILE A 494 22.34 -1.50 -7.77
N GLU A 495 22.90 -2.08 -8.83
CA GLU A 495 23.85 -3.19 -8.74
C GLU A 495 25.12 -2.75 -8.01
N VAL A 496 25.71 -1.61 -8.38
CA VAL A 496 26.85 -0.96 -7.71
C VAL A 496 26.53 -0.54 -6.28
N LEU A 497 25.33 0.01 -6.03
CA LEU A 497 24.88 0.39 -4.67
C LEU A 497 24.72 -0.81 -3.72
N THR A 498 24.64 -2.03 -4.25
CA THR A 498 24.43 -3.26 -3.46
C THR A 498 25.58 -4.26 -3.58
N GLU A 499 26.68 -3.87 -4.22
CA GLU A 499 27.83 -4.74 -4.43
C GLU A 499 28.51 -5.08 -3.11
N GLY A 500 28.86 -6.34 -2.90
CA GLY A 500 29.43 -6.84 -1.64
C GLY A 500 28.41 -7.14 -0.51
N LEU A 501 27.12 -6.80 -0.68
CA LEU A 501 26.08 -7.10 0.32
C LEU A 501 25.32 -8.40 0.00
N GLU A 502 25.37 -9.37 0.91
CA GLU A 502 24.80 -10.72 0.70
C GLU A 502 23.26 -10.76 0.75
N LYS A 503 22.66 -10.04 1.71
CA LYS A 503 21.22 -10.07 2.03
C LYS A 503 20.66 -8.66 2.13
N VAL A 504 19.96 -8.21 1.09
CA VAL A 504 19.46 -6.84 0.96
C VAL A 504 17.95 -6.82 0.73
N ILE A 505 17.23 -5.91 1.40
CA ILE A 505 15.85 -5.54 1.04
C ILE A 505 15.82 -4.07 0.63
N MET A 506 15.47 -3.82 -0.62
CA MET A 506 15.18 -2.47 -1.11
C MET A 506 13.70 -2.17 -0.94
N VAL A 507 13.38 -1.01 -0.36
CA VAL A 507 12.03 -0.59 0.04
C VAL A 507 11.63 0.69 -0.68
N ARG A 508 10.39 0.78 -1.19
CA ARG A 508 9.80 2.03 -1.68
C ARG A 508 8.39 2.19 -1.12
N GLY A 509 8.02 3.36 -0.62
CA GLY A 509 6.66 3.71 -0.25
C GLY A 509 5.77 4.00 -1.46
N GLY A 510 4.46 3.80 -1.31
CA GLY A 510 3.43 4.25 -2.26
C GLY A 510 3.02 5.72 -2.07
N GLY A 511 3.59 6.42 -1.09
CA GLY A 511 3.27 7.82 -0.73
C GLY A 511 1.99 7.99 0.09
N ARG A 512 1.43 6.88 0.62
CA ARG A 512 0.18 6.84 1.40
C ARG A 512 0.37 6.26 2.81
N GLU A 513 1.58 5.83 3.12
CA GLU A 513 1.97 5.20 4.36
C GLU A 513 1.98 6.23 5.50
N VAL A 514 1.04 6.09 6.43
CA VAL A 514 1.06 6.79 7.72
C VAL A 514 1.01 5.74 8.82
N ILE A 515 1.97 5.82 9.73
CA ILE A 515 2.22 4.81 10.75
C ILE A 515 2.27 5.54 12.08
N THR A 516 1.13 5.60 12.77
CA THR A 516 1.07 6.19 14.13
C THR A 516 1.33 5.18 15.24
N ILE A 517 1.14 3.88 14.99
CA ILE A 517 1.31 2.81 15.99
C ILE A 517 2.13 1.65 15.42
N TYR A 518 3.17 1.27 16.15
CA TYR A 518 4.00 0.08 15.92
C TYR A 518 3.57 -0.99 16.95
N SER A 519 3.05 -2.12 16.47
CA SER A 519 2.48 -3.21 17.29
C SER A 519 2.70 -4.56 16.63
#